data_AF-A0AA89AIY2-F1
#
_entry.id   AF-A0AA89AIY2-F1
#
_cell.length_a   1.000
_cell.length_b   1.000
_cell.length_c   1.000
_cell.angle_alpha   90.00
_cell.angle_beta   90.00
_cell.angle_gamma   90.00
#
_symmetry.space_group_name_H-M   'P 1'
#
loop_
_entity.id
_entity.type
_entity.pdbx_description
1 polymer ?
#
loop_
_entity_poly.entity_id
_entity_poly.type
_entity_poly.pdbx_seq_one_letter_code
_entity_poly.pdbx_strand_id
1 'polypeptide(L)'
;MQKQVLSLYRAFLRAARSKSLQDRSRIESLVSAEFRHNSKSIERKNFLHIEYLLRRGKKQLDQLKNPDTVGLSSLNVRTEKP
;
A
#
# COMPACT_ATOMS: atom_id res chain seq x y z
N MET A 1 -0.50 0.07 -16.67
CA MET A 1 -0.84 -0.20 -15.25
C MET A 1 0.30 -0.77 -14.41
N GLN A 2 1.03 -1.79 -14.84
CA GLN A 2 2.13 -2.40 -14.05
C GLN A 2 3.14 -1.38 -13.50
N LYS A 3 3.59 -0.43 -14.33
CA LYS A 3 4.47 0.67 -13.90
C LYS A 3 3.86 1.52 -12.77
N GLN A 4 2.54 1.75 -12.77
CA GLN A 4 1.86 2.51 -11.72
C GLN A 4 1.82 1.73 -10.41
N VAL A 5 1.56 0.42 -10.46
CA VAL A 5 1.60 -0.47 -9.28
C VAL A 5 3.00 -0.45 -8.65
N LEU A 6 4.05 -0.63 -9.46
CA LEU A 6 5.42 -0.60 -8.97
C LEU A 6 5.85 0.77 -8.44
N SER A 7 5.38 1.86 -9.06
CA SER A 7 5.64 3.22 -8.60
C SER A 7 4.98 3.47 -7.24
N LEU A 8 3.73 3.02 -7.07
CA LEU A 8 3.00 3.13 -5.81
C LEU A 8 3.68 2.34 -4.69
N TYR A 9 4.08 1.09 -4.95
CA TYR A 9 4.85 0.27 -3.99
C TYR A 9 6.12 0.99 -3.52
N ARG A 10 6.94 1.48 -4.46
CA ARG A 10 8.17 2.22 -4.14
C ARG A 10 7.90 3.53 -3.41
N ALA A 11 6.76 4.17 -3.66
CA ALA A 11 6.39 5.39 -2.97
C ALA A 11 6.06 5.14 -1.48
N PHE A 12 5.38 4.04 -1.17
CA PHE A 12 5.18 3.60 0.22
C PHE A 12 6.50 3.33 0.93
N LEU A 13 7.42 2.58 0.30
CA LEU A 13 8.74 2.31 0.90
C LEU A 13 9.55 3.58 1.12
N ARG A 14 9.43 4.59 0.25
CA ARG A 14 10.07 5.89 0.44
C ARG A 14 9.44 6.68 1.58
N ALA A 15 8.11 6.70 1.67
CA ALA A 15 7.40 7.36 2.77
C ALA A 15 7.71 6.72 4.14
N ALA A 16 7.93 5.41 4.18
CA ALA A 16 8.34 4.72 5.41
C ALA A 16 9.71 5.20 5.94
N ARG A 17 10.60 5.71 5.08
CA ARG A 17 11.94 6.19 5.49
C ARG A 17 11.91 7.45 6.35
N SER A 18 10.82 8.21 6.31
CA SER A 18 10.65 9.40 7.16
C SER A 18 10.03 9.09 8.52
N LYS A 19 9.80 7.81 8.83
CA LYS A 19 9.23 7.34 10.10
C LYS A 19 10.31 6.76 11.01
N SER A 20 9.97 6.49 12.27
CA SER A 20 10.87 5.82 13.22
C SER A 20 11.34 4.47 12.67
N LEU A 21 12.49 3.94 13.13
CA LEU A 21 13.00 2.64 12.66
C LEU A 21 12.00 1.50 12.87
N GLN A 22 11.30 1.51 14.01
CA GLN A 22 10.29 0.52 14.34
C GLN A 22 9.08 0.62 13.40
N ASP A 23 8.56 1.83 13.21
CA ASP A 23 7.40 2.05 12.35
C ASP A 23 7.74 1.78 10.89
N ARG A 24 8.93 2.20 10.45
CA ARG A 24 9.44 1.91 9.12
C ARG A 24 9.41 0.42 8.83
N SER A 25 10.00 -0.41 9.70
CA SER A 25 10.04 -1.87 9.53
C SER A 25 8.63 -2.47 9.46
N ARG A 26 7.72 -2.01 10.34
CA ARG A 26 6.31 -2.43 10.34
C ARG A 26 5.60 -2.05 9.03
N ILE A 27 5.82 -0.83 8.53
CA ILE A 27 5.24 -0.33 7.29
C ILE A 27 5.75 -1.11 6.08
N GLU A 28 7.07 -1.26 5.95
CA GLU A 28 7.69 -1.99 4.84
C GLU A 28 7.18 -3.44 4.79
N SER A 29 7.05 -4.08 5.94
CA SER A 29 6.54 -5.46 6.07
C SER A 29 5.07 -5.57 5.64
N LEU A 30 4.20 -4.69 6.14
CA LEU A 30 2.78 -4.70 5.79
C LEU A 30 2.56 -4.45 4.29
N VAL A 31 3.17 -3.39 3.75
CA VAL A 31 3.03 -3.02 2.34
C VAL A 31 3.55 -4.14 1.44
N SER A 32 4.68 -4.75 1.79
CA SER A 32 5.24 -5.87 1.01
C SER A 32 4.35 -7.10 1.05
N ALA A 33 3.72 -7.41 2.19
CA ALA A 33 2.78 -8.51 2.30
C ALA A 33 1.52 -8.28 1.47
N GLU A 34 0.95 -7.07 1.52
CA GLU A 34 -0.28 -6.72 0.79
C GLU A 34 -0.08 -6.72 -0.73
N PHE A 35 0.98 -6.07 -1.23
CA PHE A 35 1.29 -6.09 -2.67
C PHE A 35 1.58 -7.51 -3.17
N ARG A 36 2.26 -8.34 -2.37
CA ARG A 36 2.51 -9.74 -2.71
C ARG A 36 1.23 -10.56 -2.72
N HIS A 37 0.35 -10.38 -1.74
CA HIS A 37 -0.95 -11.05 -1.69
C HIS A 37 -1.77 -10.70 -2.94
N ASN A 38 -1.97 -9.40 -3.20
CA ASN A 38 -2.72 -8.90 -4.35
C ASN A 38 -2.14 -9.39 -5.69
N SER A 39 -0.81 -9.51 -5.81
CA SER A 39 -0.18 -10.04 -7.03
C SER A 39 -0.49 -11.51 -7.32
N LYS A 40 -0.89 -12.27 -6.28
CA LYS A 40 -1.26 -13.70 -6.38
C LYS A 40 -2.77 -13.89 -6.49
N SER A 41 -3.55 -13.09 -5.78
CA SER A 41 -5.01 -13.27 -5.66
C SER A 41 -5.81 -12.55 -6.74
N ILE A 42 -5.28 -11.47 -7.33
CA ILE A 42 -6.01 -10.68 -8.33
C ILE A 42 -5.67 -11.15 -9.73
N GLU A 43 -6.70 -11.41 -10.53
CA GLU A 43 -6.53 -11.72 -11.94
C GLU A 43 -5.91 -10.52 -12.69
N ARG A 44 -4.88 -10.79 -13.50
CA ARG A 44 -4.13 -9.75 -14.25
C ARG A 44 -5.01 -8.92 -15.21
N LYS A 45 -6.15 -9.47 -15.64
CA LYS A 45 -7.12 -8.82 -16.53
C LYS A 45 -8.21 -8.04 -15.79
N ASN A 46 -8.29 -8.13 -14.47
CA ASN A 46 -9.26 -7.37 -13.69
C ASN A 46 -8.80 -5.91 -13.49
N PHE A 47 -8.76 -5.17 -14.60
CA PHE A 47 -8.23 -3.80 -14.65
C PHE A 47 -9.01 -2.86 -13.72
N LEU A 48 -10.34 -3.02 -13.63
CA LEU A 48 -11.20 -2.19 -12.79
C LEU A 48 -10.83 -2.33 -11.30
N HIS A 49 -10.63 -3.56 -10.82
CA HIS A 49 -10.24 -3.79 -9.44
C HIS A 49 -8.81 -3.30 -9.16
N ILE A 50 -7.87 -3.51 -10.09
CA ILE A 50 -6.50 -2.98 -9.96
C ILE A 50 -6.51 -1.44 -9.90
N GLU A 51 -7.35 -0.78 -10.70
CA GLU A 51 -7.50 0.67 -10.65
C GLU A 51 -8.08 1.15 -9.33
N TYR A 52 -9.10 0.47 -8.81
CA TYR A 52 -9.66 0.76 -7.50
C TYR A 52 -8.59 0.70 -6.41
N LEU A 53 -7.79 -0.37 -6.38
CA LEU A 53 -6.70 -0.52 -5.42
C LEU A 53 -5.60 0.54 -5.61
N LEU A 54 -5.28 0.93 -6.85
CA LEU A 54 -4.35 2.03 -7.10
C LEU A 54 -4.87 3.36 -6.55
N ARG A 55 -6.16 3.67 -6.74
CA ARG A 55 -6.78 4.90 -6.20
C ARG A 55 -6.80 4.88 -4.68
N ARG A 56 -7.19 3.75 -4.08
CA ARG A 56 -7.18 3.55 -2.62
C ARG A 56 -5.77 3.68 -2.04
N GLY A 57 -4.80 2.98 -2.64
CA GLY A 57 -3.40 3.01 -2.20
C GLY A 57 -2.76 4.40 -2.32
N LYS A 58 -3.14 5.23 -3.30
CA LYS A 58 -2.70 6.63 -3.36
C LYS A 58 -3.20 7.44 -2.16
N LYS A 59 -4.49 7.33 -1.80
CA LYS A 59 -5.05 8.01 -0.60
C LYS A 59 -4.33 7.57 0.67
N GLN A 60 -4.08 6.27 0.80
CA GLN A 60 -3.34 5.67 1.90
C GLN A 60 -1.88 6.16 1.98
N LEU A 61 -1.21 6.30 0.83
CA LEU A 61 0.13 6.87 0.76
C LEU A 61 0.15 8.34 1.21
N ASP A 62 -0.83 9.14 0.79
CA ASP A 62 -0.90 10.54 1.17
C ASP A 62 -1.15 10.73 2.67
N GLN A 63 -1.96 9.85 3.28
CA GLN A 63 -2.08 9.77 4.74
C GLN A 63 -0.75 9.40 5.41
N LEU A 64 -0.03 8.40 4.89
CA LEU A 64 1.25 7.98 5.48
C LEU A 64 2.32 9.08 5.45
N LYS A 65 2.31 9.93 4.41
CA LYS A 65 3.23 11.08 4.31
C LYS A 65 3.00 12.14 5.38
N ASN A 66 1.81 12.19 5.99
CA ASN A 66 1.55 13.10 7.09
C ASN A 66 2.44 12.70 8.29
N PRO A 67 3.28 13.61 8.83
CA PRO A 67 4.17 13.31 9.94
C PRO A 67 3.43 12.80 11.19
N ASP A 68 2.22 13.31 11.45
CA ASP A 68 1.41 12.97 12.64
C ASP A 68 0.76 11.58 12.56
N THR A 69 0.81 10.93 11.41
CA THR A 69 0.32 9.56 11.25
C THR A 69 1.37 8.59 11.80
N VAL A 70 1.17 8.19 13.06
CA VAL A 70 2.03 7.27 13.85
C VAL A 70 1.75 5.78 13.60
N GLY A 71 0.76 5.43 12.78
CA GLY A 71 0.48 4.02 12.51
C GLY A 71 -0.45 3.80 11.33
N LEU A 72 -0.25 2.68 10.63
CA LEU A 72 -1.06 2.23 9.51
C LEU A 72 -2.46 1.76 9.92
N SER A 73 -2.90 2.00 11.17
CA SER A 73 -4.24 1.64 11.65
C SER A 73 -5.36 2.32 10.84
N SER A 74 -5.06 3.42 10.15
CA SER A 74 -5.96 4.07 9.17
C SER A 74 -6.02 3.35 7.83
N LEU A 75 -5.05 2.48 7.52
CA LEU A 75 -5.13 1.52 6.43
C LEU A 75 -6.03 0.37 6.87
N ASN A 76 -7.33 0.62 6.97
CA ASN A 76 -8.32 -0.43 7.13
C ASN A 76 -8.16 -1.39 5.93
N VAL A 77 -7.34 -2.44 6.07
CA VAL A 77 -7.30 -3.58 5.16
C VAL A 77 -8.56 -4.38 5.45
N ARG A 78 -9.71 -3.84 5.05
CA ARG A 78 -10.88 -4.67 4.82
C ARG A 78 -10.48 -5.62 3.70
N THR A 79 -10.11 -6.83 4.09
CA THR A 79 -10.12 -7.99 3.22
C THR A 79 -11.58 -8.16 2.80
N GLU A 80 -11.97 -7.52 1.70
CA GLU A 80 -13.20 -7.91 1.04
C GLU A 80 -12.96 -9.35 0.58
N LYS A 81 -13.67 -10.28 1.24
CA LYS A 81 -13.70 -11.70 0.87
C LYS A 81 -14.18 -11.82 -0.59
N PRO A 82 -13.69 -12.83 -1.33
CA PRO A 82 -14.10 -13.07 -2.72
C PRO A 82 -15.60 -13.32 -2.85
#